data_AF-A0A8T4JB65-F1
#
_entry.id   AF-A0A8T4JB65-F1
#
_cell.length_a   1.000
_cell.length_b   1.000
_cell.length_c   1.000
_cell.angle_alpha   90.00
_cell.angle_beta   90.00
_cell.angle_gamma   90.00
#
_symmetry.space_group_name_H-M   'P 1'
#
loop_
_entity.id
_entity.type
_entity.pdbx_description
1 polymer ?
#
loop_
_entity_poly.entity_id
_entity_poly.type
_entity_poly.pdbx_seq_one_letter_code
_entity_poly.pdbx_strand_id
1 'polypeptide(L)' 'MKQETVEVPEDILALVEKREKIRAEKDFAASDKIRDEIANKGWQINDTKDGYKLKKL' A
#
# COMPACT_ATOMS: atom_id res chain seq x y z
N MET A 1 9.20 -5.63 -17.51
CA MET A 1 9.26 -4.88 -16.24
C MET A 1 8.71 -3.49 -16.49
N LYS A 2 7.45 -3.23 -16.19
CA LYS A 2 6.88 -1.88 -16.23
C LYS A 2 6.02 -1.74 -14.97
N GLN A 3 6.66 -1.28 -13.90
CA GLN A 3 5.93 -0.64 -12.81
C GLN A 3 5.35 0.62 -13.43
N GLU A 4 4.04 0.61 -13.63
CA GLU A 4 3.30 1.77 -14.13
C GLU A 4 3.51 2.89 -13.12
N THR A 5 4.28 3.89 -13.51
CA THR A 5 4.54 5.15 -12.80
C THR A 5 3.25 5.95 -12.71
N VAL A 6 2.24 5.40 -12.04
CA VAL A 6 1.21 6.22 -11.43
C VAL A 6 1.95 7.08 -10.41
N GLU A 7 1.69 8.37 -10.38
CA GLU A 7 2.25 9.36 -9.45
C GLU A 7 1.87 9.03 -8.00
N VAL A 8 2.32 7.88 -7.51
CA VAL A 8 2.11 7.40 -6.16
C VAL A 8 3.04 8.23 -5.28
N PRO A 9 2.49 9.02 -4.35
CA PRO A 9 3.31 9.78 -3.42
C PRO A 9 4.23 8.83 -2.64
N GLU A 10 5.47 9.24 -2.39
CA GLU A 10 6.40 8.47 -1.54
C GLU A 10 5.78 8.13 -0.19
N ASP A 11 4.90 8.98 0.33
CA ASP A 11 4.07 8.73 1.49
C ASP A 11 3.29 7.40 1.42
N ILE A 12 2.67 7.10 0.28
CA ILE A 12 1.88 5.87 0.11
C ILE A 12 2.79 4.68 -0.11
N LEU A 13 3.87 4.84 -0.88
CA LEU A 13 4.90 3.80 -1.06
C LEU A 13 5.51 3.38 0.28
N ALA A 14 5.84 4.34 1.15
CA ALA A 14 6.34 4.08 2.49
C ALA A 14 5.32 3.31 3.35
N LEU A 15 4.02 3.58 3.18
CA LEU A 15 2.95 2.82 3.82
C LEU A 15 2.89 1.38 3.30
N VAL A 16 2.99 1.16 1.98
CA VAL A 16 3.04 -0.19 1.39
C VAL A 16 4.24 -0.99 1.91
N GLU A 17 5.43 -0.38 1.97
CA GLU A 17 6.61 -1.03 2.55
C GLU A 17 6.45 -1.32 4.04
N LYS A 18 5.86 -0.40 4.80
CA LYS A 18 5.56 -0.65 6.21
C LYS A 18 4.59 -1.83 6.36
N ARG A 19 3.58 -1.95 5.50
CA ARG A 19 2.67 -3.10 5.48
C ARG A 19 3.42 -4.40 5.24
N GLU A 20 4.37 -4.45 4.30
CA GLU A 20 5.20 -5.63 4.05
C GLU A 20 6.00 -6.03 5.30
N LYS A 21 6.62 -5.06 5.98
CA LYS A 21 7.32 -5.30 7.26
C LYS A 21 6.40 -5.83 8.34
N ILE A 22 5.26 -5.18 8.54
CA ILE A 22 4.23 -5.56 9.51
C ILE A 22 3.68 -6.96 9.24
N ARG A 23 3.50 -7.30 7.96
CA ARG A 23 3.07 -8.64 7.54
C ARG A 23 4.14 -9.69 7.83
N ALA A 24 5.42 -9.35 7.67
CA ALA A 24 6.53 -10.19 8.10
C ALA A 24 6.58 -10.36 9.63
N GLU A 25 6.22 -9.32 10.38
CA GLU A 25 6.04 -9.36 11.84
C GLU A 25 4.73 -10.05 12.28
N LYS A 26 3.91 -10.51 11.33
CA LYS A 26 2.58 -11.13 11.54
C LYS A 26 1.59 -10.24 12.31
N ASP A 27 1.80 -8.93 12.28
CA ASP A 27 0.91 -7.98 12.94
C ASP A 27 -0.22 -7.56 11.98
N PHE A 28 -1.27 -8.37 11.91
CA PHE A 28 -2.40 -8.10 11.04
C PHE A 28 -3.15 -6.80 11.41
N ALA A 29 -3.17 -6.42 12.68
CA ALA A 29 -3.84 -5.21 13.14
C ALA A 29 -3.14 -3.95 12.63
N ALA A 30 -1.81 -3.93 12.66
CA ALA A 30 -1.04 -2.84 12.08
C ALA A 30 -1.17 -2.80 10.54
N SER A 31 -1.31 -3.95 9.88
CA SER A 31 -1.52 -4.01 8.42
C SER A 31 -2.86 -3.37 8.03
N ASP A 32 -3.93 -3.62 8.80
CA ASP A 32 -5.23 -2.99 8.57
C ASP A 32 -5.18 -1.47 8.81
N LYS A 33 -4.50 -1.01 9.86
CA LYS A 33 -4.30 0.44 10.10
C LYS A 33 -3.66 1.15 8.92
N ILE A 34 -2.65 0.53 8.32
CA ILE A 34 -1.97 1.11 7.15
C ILE A 34 -2.91 1.17 5.94
N ARG A 35 -3.72 0.13 5.73
CA ARG A 35 -4.72 0.14 4.66
C ARG A 35 -5.69 1.30 4.84
N ASP A 36 -6.12 1.56 6.06
CA ASP A 36 -7.01 2.67 6.39
C ASP A 36 -6.30 4.03 6.29
N GLU A 37 -5.01 4.15 6.61
CA GLU A 37 -4.22 5.38 6.35
C GLU A 37 -4.12 5.68 4.86
N ILE A 38 -3.86 4.66 4.04
CA ILE A 38 -3.83 4.80 2.58
C ILE A 38 -5.21 5.27 2.09
N ALA A 39 -6.30 4.65 2.57
CA ALA A 39 -7.68 5.05 2.29
C ALA A 39 -7.99 6.50 2.71
N ASN A 40 -7.57 6.91 3.91
CA ASN A 40 -7.74 8.26 4.42
C ASN A 40 -6.97 9.31 3.60
N LYS A 41 -5.82 8.94 3.04
CA LYS A 41 -5.10 9.80 2.09
C LYS A 41 -5.77 9.90 0.71
N GLY A 42 -6.92 9.24 0.51
CA GLY A 42 -7.61 9.18 -0.77
C GLY A 42 -6.93 8.24 -1.75
N TRP A 43 -6.30 7.18 -1.25
CA TRP A 43 -5.68 6.14 -2.08
C TRP A 43 -6.23 4.77 -1.69
N GLN A 44 -6.29 3.85 -2.63
CA GLN A 44 -6.74 2.50 -2.41
C GLN A 44 -5.67 1.56 -2.96
N ILE A 45 -5.13 0.71 -2.08
CA ILE A 45 -4.20 -0.34 -2.46
C ILE A 45 -4.96 -1.61 -2.86
N ASN A 46 -4.66 -2.13 -4.04
CA ASN A 46 -5.15 -3.41 -4.54
C ASN A 46 -3.95 -4.29 -4.87
N ASP A 47 -3.79 -5.36 -4.11
CA ASP A 47 -2.84 -6.40 -4.46
C ASP A 47 -3.37 -7.19 -5.66
N THR A 48 -2.51 -7.36 -6.66
CA THR A 48 -2.76 -8.12 -7.87
C THR A 48 -1.70 -9.21 -8.01
N LYS A 49 -1.91 -10.21 -8.87
CA LYS A 49 -0.91 -11.27 -9.07
C LYS A 49 0.42 -10.76 -9.61
N ASP A 50 0.42 -9.62 -10.30
CA ASP A 50 1.61 -9.00 -10.90
C ASP A 50 2.30 -7.97 -9.97
N GLY A 51 1.79 -7.76 -8.75
CA GLY A 51 2.30 -6.77 -7.80
C GLY A 51 1.18 -5.98 -7.13
N TYR A 52 1.41 -4.74 -6.74
CA TYR A 52 0.39 -3.88 -6.12
C TYR A 52 -0.01 -2.75 -7.07
N LYS A 53 -1.31 -2.46 -7.13
CA LYS A 53 -1.88 -1.30 -7.82
C LYS A 53 -2.44 -0.32 -6.79
N LEU A 54 -2.02 0.93 -6.90
CA LEU A 54 -2.55 2.02 -6.11
C LEU A 54 -3.48 2.85 -6.97
N LYS A 55 -4.70 3.08 -6.47
CA LYS A 55 -5.74 3.83 -7.15
C LYS A 55 -6.12 5.03 -6.30
N LYS A 56 -6.06 6.24 -6.84
CA LYS A 56 -6.60 7.41 -6.15
C LYS A 56 -8.13 7.30 -6.08
N LEU A 57 -8.68 7.50 -4.89
CA LEU A 57 -10.12 7.61 -4.62
C LEU A 57 -10.62 9.00 -5.04
#